data_AF-A0A841WQZ0-F1
#
_entry.id   AF-A0A841WQZ0-F1
#
_cell.length_a   1.000
_cell.length_b   1.000
_cell.length_c   1.000
_cell.angle_alpha   90.00
_cell.angle_beta   90.00
_cell.angle_gamma   90.00
#
_symmetry.space_group_name_H-M   'P 1'
#
loop_
_entity.id
_entity.type
_entity.pdbx_description
1 polymer ?
#
loop_
_entity_poly.entity_id
_entity_poly.type
_entity_poly.pdbx_seq_one_letter_code
_entity_poly.pdbx_strand_id
1 'polypeptide(L)'
;GSVGSVGGKISSLSSHPSHTSCLLNAPVEFCDRILIQYRYEGSEQAILRLRLLIAERDFHHQQTFDSELQFSQLLGQQQVCLQARKSQHFGIPWHLRWTKGNYQSDAVWYWNYRFSEETKRGLADKEDLHSPGYLTVTLQPGDAVTLEARLGFPNPLLGVLTSETFAEAVEAEQERLSQIFGWSGTGGMG
;
A
#
# COMPACT_ATOMS: atom_id res chain seq x y z
N GLY A 1 -26.27 -15.49 14.29
CA GLY A 1 -25.39 -14.64 13.46
C GLY A 1 -24.06 -15.34 13.35
N SER A 2 -23.71 -15.81 12.16
CA SER A 2 -22.45 -16.50 11.92
C SER A 2 -21.37 -15.47 11.58
N VAL A 3 -20.27 -15.47 12.31
CA VAL A 3 -19.10 -14.64 12.04
C VAL A 3 -18.26 -15.36 10.99
N GLY A 4 -18.36 -14.92 9.73
CA GLY A 4 -17.51 -15.41 8.66
C GLY A 4 -16.10 -14.85 8.78
N SER A 5 -15.11 -15.72 8.95
CA SER A 5 -13.70 -15.36 8.92
C SER A 5 -13.30 -15.01 7.48
N VAL A 6 -12.92 -13.75 7.24
CA VAL A 6 -12.37 -13.30 5.96
C VAL A 6 -10.91 -13.72 5.88
N GLY A 7 -10.62 -14.78 5.13
CA GLY A 7 -9.26 -15.18 4.78
C GLY A 7 -8.75 -14.30 3.64
N GLY A 8 -7.96 -13.27 3.97
CA GLY A 8 -7.24 -12.47 2.99
C GLY A 8 -5.82 -13.00 2.80
N LYS A 9 -5.44 -13.41 1.58
CA LYS A 9 -4.05 -13.68 1.24
C LYS A 9 -3.37 -12.34 0.95
N ILE A 10 -2.52 -11.88 1.87
CA ILE A 10 -1.75 -10.65 1.73
C ILE A 10 -0.51 -10.95 0.89
N SER A 11 -0.43 -10.37 -0.31
CA SER A 11 0.77 -10.36 -1.14
C SER A 11 1.36 -8.95 -1.09
N SER A 12 2.46 -8.74 -0.38
CA SER A 12 3.20 -7.47 -0.35
C SER A 12 4.50 -7.61 -1.15
N LEU A 13 4.69 -6.77 -2.18
CA LEU A 13 5.92 -6.70 -2.97
C LEU A 13 6.60 -5.35 -2.70
N SER A 14 7.84 -5.37 -2.21
CA SER A 14 8.72 -4.21 -2.11
C SER A 14 9.92 -4.39 -3.04
N SER A 15 10.07 -3.53 -4.04
CA SER A 15 11.17 -3.61 -5.02
C SER A 15 12.42 -2.87 -4.50
N HIS A 16 13.56 -3.55 -4.42
CA HIS A 16 14.91 -2.95 -4.34
C HIS A 16 15.82 -3.72 -5.33
N PRO A 17 16.52 -3.05 -6.28
CA PRO A 17 17.43 -3.75 -7.20
C PRO A 17 18.89 -3.75 -6.70
N SER A 18 19.52 -4.92 -6.75
CA SER A 18 20.96 -5.13 -6.62
C SER A 18 21.65 -4.88 -7.96
N HIS A 19 22.76 -4.15 -7.95
CA HIS A 19 23.53 -3.73 -9.12
C HIS A 19 24.11 -4.90 -9.94
N THR A 20 23.84 -4.98 -11.24
CA THR A 20 24.89 -5.16 -12.27
C THR A 20 24.39 -4.64 -13.64
N SER A 21 25.27 -3.90 -14.31
CA SER A 21 25.12 -3.11 -15.54
C SER A 21 24.70 -3.90 -16.80
N CYS A 22 23.77 -3.36 -17.58
CA CYS A 22 23.99 -2.94 -18.98
C CYS A 22 22.72 -2.36 -19.63
N LEU A 23 22.75 -1.05 -19.91
CA LEU A 23 22.28 -0.33 -21.13
C LEU A 23 21.91 1.12 -20.75
N LEU A 24 22.57 2.07 -21.43
CA LEU A 24 22.51 3.51 -21.20
C LEU A 24 21.16 4.12 -21.62
N ASN A 25 20.69 5.06 -20.79
CA ASN A 25 19.75 6.16 -21.08
C ASN A 25 18.24 5.88 -21.15
N ALA A 26 17.71 5.19 -20.15
CA ALA A 26 16.48 5.69 -19.51
C ALA A 26 16.86 6.06 -18.07
N PRO A 27 16.50 7.25 -17.55
CA PRO A 27 16.54 7.42 -16.10
C PRO A 27 15.65 6.32 -15.52
N VAL A 28 16.24 5.42 -14.74
CA VAL A 28 15.46 4.54 -13.87
C VAL A 28 14.82 5.50 -12.87
N GLU A 29 13.62 6.00 -13.19
CA GLU A 29 12.83 6.74 -12.23
C GLU A 29 12.48 5.74 -11.13
N PHE A 30 13.16 5.88 -9.99
CA PHE A 30 12.80 5.15 -8.78
C PHE A 30 11.33 5.43 -8.49
N CYS A 31 10.52 4.38 -8.57
CA CYS A 31 9.10 4.44 -8.26
C CYS A 31 8.87 3.70 -6.95
N ASP A 32 8.96 4.43 -5.84
CA ASP A 32 8.63 3.89 -4.52
C ASP A 32 7.12 3.75 -4.41
N ARG A 33 6.63 2.58 -4.84
CA ARG A 33 5.23 2.22 -4.80
C ARG A 33 5.02 0.81 -4.30
N ILE A 34 3.85 0.58 -3.73
CA ILE A 34 3.34 -0.74 -3.37
C ILE A 34 1.95 -0.89 -3.97
N LEU A 35 1.72 -2.02 -4.63
CA LEU A 35 0.42 -2.43 -5.14
C LEU A 35 -0.12 -3.60 -4.30
N ILE A 36 -1.37 -3.51 -3.88
CA ILE A 36 -2.06 -4.58 -3.15
C ILE A 36 -3.38 -4.86 -3.88
N GLN A 37 -3.60 -6.12 -4.28
CA GLN A 37 -4.88 -6.55 -4.84
C GLN A 37 -5.62 -7.44 -3.84
N TYR A 38 -6.86 -7.05 -3.53
CA TYR A 38 -7.81 -7.88 -2.82
C TYR A 38 -8.72 -8.56 -3.85
N ARG A 39 -8.89 -9.88 -3.74
CA ARG A 39 -9.83 -10.67 -4.54
C ARG A 39 -10.90 -11.24 -3.62
N TYR A 40 -12.16 -11.09 -4.00
CA TYR A 40 -13.28 -11.57 -3.21
C TYR A 40 -13.75 -12.94 -3.71
N GLU A 41 -13.64 -13.93 -2.83
CA GLU A 41 -13.97 -15.33 -3.10
C GLU A 41 -15.30 -15.77 -2.45
N GLY A 42 -16.09 -14.82 -1.93
CA GLY A 42 -17.40 -15.13 -1.37
C GLY A 42 -18.46 -15.41 -2.45
N SER A 43 -19.56 -16.06 -2.06
CA SER A 43 -20.66 -16.45 -2.95
C SER A 43 -21.79 -15.43 -3.07
N GLU A 44 -21.79 -14.41 -2.21
CA GLU A 44 -22.81 -13.36 -2.16
C GLU A 44 -22.16 -11.97 -2.15
N GLN A 45 -22.93 -10.91 -2.40
CA GLN A 45 -22.43 -9.54 -2.33
C GLN A 45 -21.88 -9.23 -0.92
N ALA A 46 -20.76 -8.51 -0.85
CA ALA A 46 -20.16 -8.05 0.40
C ALA A 46 -19.69 -6.59 0.33
N ILE A 47 -19.39 -6.03 1.50
CA ILE A 47 -18.77 -4.71 1.65
C ILE A 47 -17.37 -4.91 2.24
N LEU A 48 -16.35 -4.47 1.51
CA LEU A 48 -14.99 -4.35 2.01
C LEU A 48 -14.76 -2.93 2.51
N ARG A 49 -14.38 -2.80 3.78
CA ARG A 49 -13.99 -1.52 4.39
C ARG A 49 -12.52 -1.56 4.78
N LEU A 50 -11.71 -0.70 4.17
CA LEU A 50 -10.27 -0.61 4.40
C LEU A 50 -9.97 0.70 5.11
N ARG A 51 -9.64 0.63 6.39
CA ARG A 51 -9.19 1.78 7.20
C ARG A 51 -7.69 1.95 7.02
N LEU A 52 -7.28 3.15 6.63
CA LEU A 52 -5.86 3.47 6.46
C LEU A 52 -5.26 3.82 7.81
N LEU A 53 -4.05 3.34 8.09
CA LEU A 53 -3.26 3.69 9.27
C LEU A 53 -1.91 4.21 8.81
N ILE A 54 -1.53 5.38 9.30
CA ILE A 54 -0.31 6.10 8.93
C ILE A 54 0.61 6.15 10.15
N ALA A 55 1.83 5.67 9.94
CA ALA A 55 2.98 5.91 10.79
C ALA A 55 3.98 6.78 10.01
N GLU A 56 4.20 8.01 10.45
CA GLU A 56 5.30 8.89 10.04
C GLU A 56 6.51 8.50 10.89
N ARG A 57 7.24 7.49 10.42
CA ARG A 57 8.36 6.90 11.16
C ARG A 57 9.65 6.96 10.37
N ASP A 58 10.75 7.06 11.09
CA ASP A 58 12.08 6.72 10.60
C ASP A 58 12.53 5.38 11.21
N PHE A 59 13.77 4.96 10.95
CA PHE A 59 14.28 3.67 11.44
C PHE A 59 14.43 3.61 12.98
N HIS A 60 14.51 4.76 13.65
CA HIS A 60 14.83 4.88 15.07
C HIS A 60 13.67 5.34 15.94
N HIS A 61 12.61 5.93 15.37
CA HIS A 61 11.53 6.55 16.12
C HIS A 61 10.15 6.03 15.74
N GLN A 62 9.40 5.60 16.75
CA GLN A 62 7.97 5.31 16.64
C GLN A 62 7.17 6.61 16.67
N GLN A 63 6.09 6.67 15.89
CA GLN A 63 5.13 7.75 15.95
C GLN A 63 4.35 7.69 17.27
N THR A 64 4.39 8.79 18.01
CA THR A 64 3.49 9.04 19.14
C THR A 64 2.57 10.20 18.80
N PHE A 65 1.37 10.21 19.36
CA PHE A 65 0.49 11.36 19.21
C PHE A 65 1.19 12.64 19.68
N ASP A 66 1.07 13.68 18.86
CA ASP A 66 1.57 15.01 19.14
C ASP A 66 0.56 16.02 18.59
N SER A 67 0.17 17.01 19.39
CA SER A 67 -0.79 18.04 18.96
C SER A 67 -0.31 18.87 17.78
N GLU A 68 1.01 18.94 17.55
CA GLU A 68 1.59 19.63 16.40
C GLU A 68 1.69 18.74 15.16
N LEU A 69 1.49 17.42 15.29
CA LEU A 69 1.50 16.47 14.17
C LEU A 69 0.12 16.40 13.53
N GLN A 70 0.02 16.98 12.33
CA GLN A 70 -1.18 17.03 11.52
C GLN A 70 -0.96 16.33 10.18
N PHE A 71 -2.05 15.90 9.55
CA PHE A 71 -2.01 15.28 8.23
C PHE A 71 -2.87 16.08 7.27
N SER A 72 -2.25 16.68 6.28
CA SER A 72 -2.96 17.31 5.16
C SER A 72 -3.42 16.25 4.17
N GLN A 73 -4.64 16.40 3.66
CA GLN A 73 -5.21 15.51 2.66
C GLN A 73 -5.76 16.31 1.46
N LEU A 74 -5.52 15.82 0.25
CA LEU A 74 -6.11 16.36 -0.98
C LEU A 74 -6.78 15.21 -1.75
N LEU A 75 -8.09 15.30 -1.91
CA LEU A 75 -8.88 14.31 -2.64
C LEU A 75 -8.86 14.58 -4.13
N GLY A 76 -8.68 13.51 -4.91
CA GLY A 76 -8.83 13.50 -6.35
C GLY A 76 -9.75 12.36 -6.81
N GLN A 77 -9.86 12.18 -8.11
CA GLN A 77 -10.62 11.07 -8.68
C GLN A 77 -9.93 9.74 -8.34
N GLN A 78 -10.59 8.93 -7.49
CA GLN A 78 -10.10 7.64 -7.01
C GLN A 78 -8.69 7.68 -6.41
N GLN A 79 -8.36 8.81 -5.75
CA GLN A 79 -7.09 8.98 -5.07
C GLN A 79 -7.19 9.96 -3.91
N VAL A 80 -6.27 9.82 -2.95
CA VAL A 80 -6.02 10.80 -1.90
C VAL A 80 -4.51 11.01 -1.77
N CYS A 81 -4.07 12.27 -1.83
CA CYS A 81 -2.72 12.67 -1.45
C CYS A 81 -2.69 12.99 0.04
N LEU A 82 -1.65 12.55 0.74
CA LEU A 82 -1.46 12.68 2.16
C LEU A 82 -0.06 13.24 2.43
N GLN A 83 0.04 14.15 3.39
CA GLN A 83 1.33 14.68 3.84
C GLN A 83 1.27 15.00 5.32
N ALA A 84 2.20 14.44 6.09
CA ALA A 84 2.38 14.81 7.49
C ALA A 84 2.98 16.21 7.60
N ARG A 85 2.59 16.94 8.63
CA ARG A 85 3.07 18.28 8.95
C ARG A 85 3.30 18.35 10.44
N LYS A 86 4.51 18.74 10.84
CA LYS A 86 4.88 18.93 12.24
C LYS A 86 5.60 20.27 12.39
N SER A 87 4.92 21.21 13.04
CA SER A 87 5.38 22.61 13.17
C SER A 87 5.68 23.23 11.78
N GLN A 88 6.96 23.52 11.45
CA GLN A 88 7.39 24.06 10.16
C GLN A 88 7.94 22.99 9.19
N HIS A 89 7.92 21.72 9.59
CA HIS A 89 8.43 20.60 8.80
C HIS A 89 7.31 19.87 8.09
N PHE A 90 7.58 19.50 6.83
CA PHE A 90 6.68 18.73 5.99
C PHE A 90 7.29 17.35 5.77
N GLY A 91 6.51 16.31 6.02
CA GLY A 91 6.87 14.94 5.69
C GLY A 91 6.87 14.70 4.18
N ILE A 92 7.34 13.52 3.78
CA ILE A 92 7.31 13.09 2.38
C ILE A 92 5.84 12.95 1.94
N PRO A 93 5.38 13.68 0.90
CA PRO A 93 4.04 13.49 0.38
C PRO A 93 3.94 12.11 -0.25
N TRP A 94 2.78 11.49 -0.14
CA TRP A 94 2.47 10.24 -0.83
C TRP A 94 1.00 10.23 -1.17
N HIS A 95 0.61 9.36 -2.09
CA HIS A 95 -0.78 9.23 -2.49
C HIS A 95 -1.22 7.77 -2.53
N LEU A 96 -2.46 7.56 -2.12
CA LEU A 96 -3.17 6.29 -2.27
C LEU A 96 -4.12 6.41 -3.46
N ARG A 97 -4.08 5.45 -4.36
CA ARG A 97 -5.02 5.29 -5.49
C ARG A 97 -5.75 3.96 -5.38
N TRP A 98 -6.94 3.86 -5.95
CA TRP A 98 -7.73 2.63 -5.93
C TRP A 98 -8.53 2.42 -7.21
N THR A 99 -8.82 1.17 -7.57
CA THR A 99 -9.60 0.86 -8.78
C THR A 99 -11.12 0.98 -8.56
N LYS A 100 -11.61 0.67 -7.35
CA LYS A 100 -13.04 0.61 -7.02
C LYS A 100 -13.32 1.13 -5.61
N GLY A 101 -14.51 1.70 -5.41
CA GLY A 101 -15.00 2.16 -4.12
C GLY A 101 -14.84 3.67 -3.88
N ASN A 102 -15.32 4.09 -2.71
CA ASN A 102 -15.38 5.49 -2.30
C ASN A 102 -14.59 5.70 -1.02
N TYR A 103 -13.72 6.71 -1.03
CA TYR A 103 -13.00 7.13 0.15
C TYR A 103 -13.85 8.11 0.95
N GLN A 104 -13.85 7.92 2.27
CA GLN A 104 -14.48 8.83 3.22
C GLN A 104 -13.44 9.29 4.23
N SER A 105 -13.23 10.61 4.30
CA SER A 105 -12.45 11.24 5.37
C SER A 105 -13.18 11.03 6.69
N ASP A 106 -12.45 10.52 7.68
CA ASP A 106 -12.95 10.26 9.03
C ASP A 106 -11.72 10.15 9.93
N ALA A 107 -11.14 11.30 10.28
CA ALA A 107 -9.83 11.34 10.91
C ALA A 107 -9.90 10.87 12.38
N VAL A 108 -9.15 9.84 12.74
CA VAL A 108 -9.08 9.31 14.12
C VAL A 108 -7.66 8.85 14.46
N TRP A 109 -7.32 8.87 15.74
CA TRP A 109 -6.07 8.30 16.26
C TRP A 109 -6.33 6.92 16.87
N TYR A 110 -5.42 6.00 16.62
CA TYR A 110 -5.35 4.70 17.28
C TYR A 110 -4.17 4.72 18.25
N TRP A 111 -4.46 4.74 19.54
CA TRP A 111 -3.44 4.83 20.57
C TRP A 111 -2.85 3.45 20.90
N ASN A 112 -1.54 3.39 21.13
CA ASN A 112 -0.83 2.18 21.56
C ASN A 112 -1.11 0.95 20.68
N TYR A 113 -1.19 1.14 19.35
CA TYR A 113 -1.33 0.04 18.40
C TYR A 113 -0.15 -0.91 18.55
N ARG A 114 -0.43 -2.21 18.74
CA ARG A 114 0.59 -3.22 19.02
C ARG A 114 0.99 -4.00 17.77
N PHE A 115 2.28 -4.00 17.48
CA PHE A 115 2.88 -4.84 16.44
C PHE A 115 3.42 -6.15 17.04
N SER A 116 2.62 -7.22 16.93
CA SER A 116 2.93 -8.49 17.61
C SER A 116 4.21 -9.18 17.08
N GLU A 117 4.60 -8.94 15.83
CA GLU A 117 5.81 -9.52 15.25
C GLU A 117 7.08 -8.83 15.77
N GLU A 118 7.02 -7.52 16.00
CA GLU A 118 8.07 -6.73 16.63
C GLU A 118 8.29 -7.17 18.09
N THR A 119 7.20 -7.48 18.82
CA THR A 119 7.30 -8.10 20.16
C THR A 119 8.11 -9.39 20.12
N LYS A 120 7.85 -10.27 19.14
CA LYS A 120 8.58 -11.55 18.99
C LYS A 120 10.06 -11.35 18.68
N ARG A 121 10.41 -10.23 18.05
CA ARG A 121 11.80 -9.83 17.77
C ARG A 121 12.48 -9.12 18.96
N GLY A 122 11.76 -8.86 20.06
CA GLY A 122 12.26 -8.10 21.20
C GLY A 122 12.44 -6.61 20.92
N LEU A 123 11.74 -6.08 19.91
CA LEU A 123 11.79 -4.68 19.50
C LEU A 123 10.67 -3.88 20.17
N ALA A 124 10.78 -2.55 20.13
CA ALA A 124 9.68 -1.67 20.50
C ALA A 124 8.45 -1.96 19.61
N ASP A 125 7.30 -2.18 20.23
CA ASP A 125 6.15 -2.82 19.58
C ASP A 125 4.84 -2.03 19.68
N LYS A 126 4.87 -0.80 20.20
CA LYS A 126 3.69 0.06 20.33
C LYS A 126 3.87 1.39 19.64
N GLU A 127 2.83 1.85 18.96
CA GLU A 127 2.85 3.12 18.23
C GLU A 127 1.46 3.76 18.22
N ASP A 128 1.38 5.09 18.21
CA ASP A 128 0.12 5.79 17.93
C ASP A 128 -0.01 5.99 16.43
N LEU A 129 -1.11 5.54 15.83
CA LEU A 129 -1.32 5.58 14.38
C LEU A 129 -2.43 6.55 14.01
N HIS A 130 -2.17 7.39 13.02
CA HIS A 130 -3.19 8.28 12.48
C HIS A 130 -3.97 7.60 11.36
N SER A 131 -5.30 7.61 11.44
CA SER A 131 -6.16 7.21 10.34
C SER A 131 -6.81 8.43 9.72
N PRO A 132 -6.58 8.74 8.43
CA PRO A 132 -7.22 9.87 7.77
C PRO A 132 -8.68 9.55 7.35
N GLY A 133 -9.04 8.27 7.29
CA GLY A 133 -10.31 7.81 6.72
C GLY A 133 -10.30 6.33 6.36
N TYR A 134 -11.26 5.94 5.53
CA TYR A 134 -11.41 4.57 5.02
C TYR A 134 -11.97 4.53 3.60
N LEU A 135 -11.62 3.48 2.87
CA LEU A 135 -12.22 3.11 1.59
C LEU A 135 -13.37 2.12 1.83
N THR A 136 -14.50 2.33 1.17
CA THR A 136 -15.62 1.38 1.15
C THR A 136 -15.86 0.89 -0.28
N VAL A 137 -15.87 -0.43 -0.46
CA VAL A 137 -16.05 -1.09 -1.76
C VAL A 137 -17.18 -2.10 -1.66
N THR A 138 -18.18 -2.00 -2.53
CA THR A 138 -19.16 -3.07 -2.73
C THR A 138 -18.57 -4.10 -3.70
N LEU A 139 -18.56 -5.36 -3.31
CA LEU A 139 -17.94 -6.47 -4.05
C LEU A 139 -18.97 -7.53 -4.41
N GLN A 140 -18.94 -7.98 -5.66
CA GLN A 140 -19.60 -9.19 -6.14
C GLN A 140 -18.63 -10.37 -6.14
N PRO A 141 -19.11 -11.62 -6.08
CA PRO A 141 -18.27 -12.81 -6.23
C PRO A 141 -17.30 -12.69 -7.43
N GLY A 142 -16.00 -12.87 -7.18
CA GLY A 142 -14.95 -12.76 -8.18
C GLY A 142 -14.40 -11.34 -8.42
N ASP A 143 -15.00 -10.29 -7.83
CA ASP A 143 -14.46 -8.94 -7.93
C ASP A 143 -13.06 -8.84 -7.31
N ALA A 144 -12.26 -7.94 -7.90
CA ALA A 144 -10.99 -7.52 -7.35
C ALA A 144 -10.92 -6.00 -7.20
N VAL A 145 -10.21 -5.54 -6.17
CA VAL A 145 -9.85 -4.14 -5.96
C VAL A 145 -8.35 -4.02 -5.75
N THR A 146 -7.71 -3.12 -6.48
CA THR A 146 -6.28 -2.82 -6.35
C THR A 146 -6.13 -1.48 -5.65
N LEU A 147 -5.22 -1.41 -4.69
CA LEU A 147 -4.70 -0.20 -4.08
C LEU A 147 -3.26 0.04 -4.54
N GLU A 148 -2.91 1.28 -4.84
CA GLU A 148 -1.51 1.71 -5.03
C GLU A 148 -1.18 2.77 -3.97
N ALA A 149 -0.16 2.53 -3.15
CA ALA A 149 0.48 3.57 -2.35
C ALA A 149 1.77 3.97 -3.06
N ARG A 150 1.97 5.27 -3.30
CA ARG A 150 3.13 5.79 -4.03
C ARG A 150 3.68 7.06 -3.36
N LEU A 151 5.01 7.16 -3.25
CA LEU A 151 5.66 8.38 -2.77
C LEU A 151 5.61 9.49 -3.83
N GLY A 152 5.62 10.73 -3.35
CA GLY A 152 5.54 11.93 -4.15
C GLY A 152 4.13 12.49 -4.31
N PHE A 153 4.06 13.67 -4.91
CA PHE A 153 2.80 14.33 -5.24
C PHE A 153 2.05 13.58 -6.35
N PRO A 154 0.71 13.72 -6.42
CA PRO A 154 -0.07 13.20 -7.53
C PRO A 154 0.50 13.68 -8.86
N ASN A 155 0.78 12.73 -9.76
CA ASN A 155 1.18 13.04 -11.12
C ASN A 155 -0.04 12.94 -12.04
N PRO A 156 -0.52 14.06 -12.62
CA PRO A 156 -1.69 14.06 -13.51
C PRO A 156 -1.54 13.15 -14.74
N LEU A 157 -0.30 12.82 -15.13
CA LEU A 157 -0.01 11.96 -16.26
C LEU A 157 -0.22 10.46 -15.97
N LEU A 158 -0.30 10.05 -14.69
CA LEU A 158 -0.39 8.63 -14.31
C LEU A 158 -1.78 7.99 -14.53
N GLY A 159 -2.74 8.73 -15.09
CA GLY A 159 -4.08 8.24 -15.40
C GLY A 159 -4.83 7.67 -14.20
N VAL A 160 -5.86 6.87 -14.48
CA VAL A 160 -6.61 6.13 -13.45
C VAL A 160 -5.92 4.78 -13.22
N LEU A 161 -5.90 4.31 -11.98
CA LEU A 161 -5.38 2.97 -11.66
C LEU A 161 -6.34 1.91 -12.22
N THR A 162 -5.82 0.93 -12.95
CA THR A 162 -6.65 -0.13 -13.56
C THR A 162 -6.28 -1.52 -13.05
N SER A 163 -7.07 -2.53 -13.40
CA SER A 163 -6.77 -3.93 -13.12
C SER A 163 -5.50 -4.39 -13.82
N GLU A 164 -5.27 -3.91 -15.04
CA GLU A 164 -4.13 -4.25 -15.89
C GLU A 164 -2.84 -3.76 -15.25
N THR A 165 -2.85 -2.59 -14.60
CA THR A 165 -1.68 -2.05 -13.87
C THR A 165 -1.12 -3.05 -12.85
N PHE A 166 -1.98 -3.83 -12.18
CA PHE A 166 -1.51 -4.85 -11.24
C PHE A 166 -0.86 -6.04 -11.95
N ALA A 167 -1.48 -6.54 -13.01
CA ALA A 167 -0.97 -7.66 -13.79
C ALA A 167 0.39 -7.33 -14.41
N GLU A 168 0.50 -6.17 -15.06
CA GLU A 168 1.74 -5.66 -15.65
C GLU A 168 2.84 -5.51 -14.60
N ALA A 169 2.51 -5.00 -13.41
CA ALA A 169 3.49 -4.85 -12.33
C ALA A 169 3.97 -6.21 -11.79
N VAL A 170 3.09 -7.21 -11.72
CA VAL A 170 3.47 -8.58 -11.33
C VAL A 170 4.37 -9.20 -12.39
N GLU A 171 4.01 -9.11 -13.67
CA GLU A 171 4.81 -9.65 -14.77
C GLU A 171 6.21 -9.02 -14.81
N ALA A 172 6.30 -7.69 -14.74
CA ALA A 172 7.58 -6.99 -14.69
C ALA A 172 8.44 -7.40 -13.49
N GLU A 173 7.83 -7.63 -12.33
CA GLU A 173 8.54 -8.09 -11.14
C GLU A 173 8.99 -9.55 -11.28
N GLN A 174 8.18 -10.44 -11.85
CA GLN A 174 8.60 -11.82 -12.14
C GLN A 174 9.76 -11.85 -13.15
N GLU A 175 9.71 -11.01 -14.20
CA GLU A 175 10.80 -10.87 -15.16
C GLU A 175 12.07 -10.39 -14.44
N ARG A 176 11.98 -9.33 -13.63
CA ARG A 176 13.11 -8.82 -12.84
C ARG A 176 13.72 -9.90 -11.93
N LEU A 177 12.88 -10.66 -11.22
CA LEU A 177 13.33 -11.75 -10.34
C LEU A 177 13.97 -12.89 -11.13
N SER A 178 13.46 -13.22 -12.33
CA SER A 178 14.04 -14.25 -13.19
C SER A 178 15.45 -13.89 -13.66
N GLN A 179 15.72 -12.61 -13.92
CA GLN A 179 17.05 -12.13 -14.29
C GLN A 179 18.03 -12.10 -13.12
N ILE A 180 17.54 -11.80 -11.91
CA ILE A 180 18.39 -11.74 -10.70
C ILE A 180 18.73 -13.13 -10.18
N PHE A 181 17.74 -14.02 -10.13
CA PHE A 181 17.88 -15.33 -9.49
C PHE A 181 18.07 -16.48 -10.48
N GLY A 182 18.02 -16.23 -11.79
CA GLY A 182 18.17 -17.25 -12.83
C GLY A 182 17.06 -18.31 -12.84
N TRP A 183 15.90 -18.01 -12.24
CA TRP A 183 14.78 -18.95 -12.15
C TRP A 183 14.05 -19.01 -13.49
N SER A 184 14.38 -19.99 -14.34
CA SER A 184 13.49 -20.45 -15.41
C SER A 184 12.49 -21.43 -14.81
N GLY A 185 11.19 -21.15 -14.93
CA GLY A 185 10.10 -21.97 -14.40
C GLY A 185 9.94 -23.33 -15.08
N THR A 186 11.00 -24.12 -15.20
CA THR A 186 11.01 -25.46 -15.78
C THR A 186 11.65 -26.44 -14.82
N GLY A 187 10.83 -27.11 -14.01
CA GLY A 187 11.19 -28.30 -13.26
C GLY A 187 9.97 -28.83 -12.52
N GLY A 188 9.38 -29.98 -12.84
CA GLY A 188 9.60 -30.91 -13.95
C GLY A 188 8.36 -31.81 -14.07
N MET A 189 7.99 -32.16 -15.30
CA MET A 189 7.27 -33.39 -15.58
C MET A 189 8.33 -34.38 -16.06
N GLY A 190 8.51 -35.44 -15.28
CA GLY A 190 9.32 -36.61 -15.56
C GLY A 190 8.81 -37.74 -14.68
#